data_AF-A0AAW2Q1X0-F1
#
_entry.id   AF-A0AAW2Q1X0-F1
#
_cell.length_a   1.000
_cell.length_b   1.000
_cell.length_c   1.000
_cell.angle_alpha   90.00
_cell.angle_beta   90.00
_cell.angle_gamma   90.00
#
_symmetry.space_group_name_H-M   'P 1'
#
loop_
_entity.id
_entity.type
_entity.pdbx_description
1 polymer ?
#
loop_
_entity_poly.entity_id
_entity_poly.type
_entity_poly.pdbx_seq_one_letter_code
_entity_poly.pdbx_strand_id
1 'polypeptide(L)'
;MQLGNVSLEAVDTSLYGFAGEVVHPRSMILLPLTLETSPLRKTCLLKFLVVDIPLAYNVILGRPTLNAFRAIISTYHMKMKFLVVGGVGEAQADALQTRKCYVEAIKRGKKRILDEVSGEENSNKRGKDSMPKPKL
;
A
#
# COMPACT_ATOMS: atom_id res chain seq x y z
N MET A 1 -4.57 4.24 -9.78
CA MET A 1 -4.51 3.43 -11.02
C MET A 1 -5.93 3.05 -11.39
N GLN A 2 -6.33 3.18 -12.65
CA GLN A 2 -7.54 2.52 -13.15
C GLN A 2 -7.13 1.14 -13.65
N LEU A 3 -7.62 0.08 -13.01
CA LEU A 3 -7.51 -1.28 -13.52
C LEU A 3 -8.66 -1.41 -14.53
N GLY A 4 -8.38 -1.66 -15.81
CA GLY A 4 -9.40 -1.71 -16.88
C GLY A 4 -10.36 -2.90 -16.74
N ASN A 5 -10.83 -3.46 -17.86
CA ASN A 5 -11.70 -4.64 -17.87
C ASN A 5 -10.92 -5.94 -17.55
N VAL A 6 -10.36 -6.01 -16.35
CA VAL A 6 -9.55 -7.16 -15.89
C VAL A 6 -10.40 -8.06 -15.00
N SER A 7 -10.29 -9.38 -15.19
CA SER A 7 -11.02 -10.36 -14.39
C SER A 7 -10.58 -10.30 -12.94
N LEU A 8 -11.51 -9.97 -12.04
CA LEU A 8 -11.29 -9.94 -10.60
C LEU A 8 -11.81 -11.23 -9.99
N GLU A 9 -10.93 -11.98 -9.34
CA GLU A 9 -11.28 -13.21 -8.63
C GLU A 9 -11.62 -12.86 -7.17
N ALA A 10 -12.68 -13.49 -6.63
CA ALA A 10 -13.01 -13.36 -5.21
C ALA A 10 -11.91 -13.98 -4.34
N VAL A 11 -11.63 -13.35 -3.20
CA VAL A 11 -10.61 -13.80 -2.25
C VAL A 11 -11.12 -13.65 -0.82
N ASP A 12 -10.82 -14.65 0.01
CA ASP A 12 -11.19 -14.72 1.43
C ASP A 12 -9.94 -14.72 2.35
N THR A 13 -8.87 -14.08 1.90
CA THR A 13 -7.60 -14.06 2.63
C THR A 13 -7.40 -12.71 3.30
N SER A 14 -7.37 -12.68 4.64
CA SER A 14 -7.05 -11.47 5.39
C SER A 14 -5.54 -11.18 5.38
N LEU A 15 -5.18 -9.89 5.30
CA LEU A 15 -3.81 -9.40 5.40
C LEU A 15 -3.56 -8.81 6.78
N TYR A 16 -2.45 -9.23 7.39
CA TYR A 16 -2.02 -8.80 8.73
C TYR A 16 -0.68 -8.07 8.66
N GLY A 17 -0.43 -7.15 9.60
CA GLY A 17 0.88 -6.50 9.80
C GLY A 17 1.25 -5.46 8.74
N PHE A 18 0.36 -5.16 7.80
CA PHE A 18 0.60 -4.18 6.73
C PHE A 18 0.11 -2.77 7.11
N ALA A 19 -1.08 -2.65 7.70
CA ALA A 19 -1.71 -1.37 8.03
C ALA A 19 -1.91 -1.16 9.55
N GLY A 20 -1.38 -2.06 10.39
CA GLY A 20 -1.67 -2.08 11.83
C GLY A 20 -3.04 -2.65 12.19
N GLU A 21 -3.91 -2.82 11.19
CA GLU A 21 -5.22 -3.46 11.28
C GLU A 21 -5.31 -4.67 10.33
N VAL A 22 -6.41 -5.42 10.45
CA VAL A 22 -6.72 -6.53 9.55
C VAL A 22 -7.34 -5.98 8.28
N VAL A 23 -6.67 -6.22 7.15
CA VAL A 23 -7.11 -5.74 5.84
C VAL A 23 -7.72 -6.89 5.05
N HIS A 24 -8.96 -6.70 4.57
CA HIS A 24 -9.62 -7.65 3.68
C HIS A 24 -9.47 -7.16 2.24
N PRO A 25 -8.71 -7.88 1.37
CA PRO A 25 -8.62 -7.56 -0.04
C PRO A 25 -9.99 -7.58 -0.71
N ARG A 26 -10.20 -6.66 -1.65
CA ARG A 26 -11.41 -6.60 -2.46
C ARG A 26 -11.49 -7.77 -3.44
N SER A 27 -10.34 -8.14 -4.00
CA SER A 27 -10.23 -9.19 -5.00
C SER A 27 -8.77 -9.54 -5.27
N MET A 28 -8.56 -10.52 -6.13
CA MET A 28 -7.28 -10.82 -6.74
C MET A 28 -7.33 -10.60 -8.25
N ILE A 29 -6.22 -10.14 -8.79
CA ILE A 29 -6.06 -9.83 -10.21
C ILE A 29 -4.75 -10.42 -10.72
N LEU A 30 -4.79 -10.96 -11.94
CA LEU A 30 -3.60 -11.45 -12.64
C LEU A 30 -3.06 -10.33 -13.54
N LEU A 31 -1.86 -9.84 -13.24
CA LEU A 31 -1.24 -8.74 -13.99
C LEU A 31 0.18 -9.09 -14.45
N PRO A 32 0.57 -8.71 -15.68
CA PRO A 32 1.96 -8.77 -16.10
C PRO A 32 2.74 -7.66 -15.37
N LEU A 33 3.77 -8.05 -14.64
CA LEU A 33 4.78 -7.12 -14.11
C LEU A 33 6.02 -7.21 -14.99
N THR A 34 6.46 -6.07 -15.51
CA THR A 34 7.70 -5.95 -16.28
C THR A 34 8.73 -5.18 -15.48
N LEU A 35 9.92 -5.77 -15.31
CA LEU A 35 11.11 -5.07 -14.85
C LEU A 35 12.04 -4.89 -16.04
N GLU A 36 12.51 -3.65 -16.24
CA GLU A 36 13.36 -3.31 -17.37
C GLU A 36 14.49 -2.37 -16.98
N THR A 37 15.64 -2.63 -17.59
CA THR A 37 16.85 -1.82 -17.56
C THR A 37 17.45 -1.97 -18.95
N SER A 38 17.16 -1.04 -19.87
CA SER A 38 17.53 -1.18 -21.30
C SER A 38 18.98 -1.66 -21.46
N PRO A 39 19.23 -2.74 -22.24
CA PRO A 39 18.31 -3.49 -23.09
C PRO A 39 17.60 -4.67 -22.41
N LEU A 40 17.83 -4.91 -21.13
CA LEU A 40 17.34 -6.07 -20.38
C LEU A 40 15.89 -5.88 -19.93
N ARG A 41 15.03 -6.85 -20.22
CA ARG A 41 13.62 -6.86 -19.81
C ARG A 41 13.20 -8.24 -19.35
N LYS A 42 12.45 -8.29 -18.25
CA LYS A 42 11.77 -9.52 -17.81
C LYS A 42 10.33 -9.20 -17.43
N THR A 43 9.42 -10.03 -17.91
CA THR A 43 7.99 -9.93 -17.61
C THR A 43 7.52 -11.22 -16.96
N CYS A 44 6.83 -11.11 -15.84
CA CYS A 44 6.22 -12.24 -15.13
C CYS A 44 4.73 -11.96 -14.94
N LEU A 45 3.89 -12.96 -15.19
CA LEU A 45 2.47 -12.89 -14.90
C LEU A 45 2.24 -13.27 -13.44
N LEU A 46 1.71 -12.35 -12.63
CA LEU A 46 1.64 -12.50 -11.18
C LEU A 46 0.25 -12.19 -10.65
N LYS A 47 -0.16 -12.91 -9.61
CA LYS A 47 -1.39 -12.65 -8.87
C LYS A 47 -1.15 -11.55 -7.84
N PHE A 48 -1.96 -10.51 -7.88
CA PHE A 48 -1.94 -9.39 -6.94
C PHE A 48 -3.25 -9.36 -6.16
N LEU A 49 -3.14 -9.08 -4.86
CA LEU A 49 -4.29 -8.73 -4.04
C LEU A 49 -4.60 -7.25 -4.23
N VAL A 50 -5.85 -6.94 -4.56
CA VAL A 50 -6.35 -5.58 -4.69
C VAL A 50 -6.93 -5.15 -3.36
N VAL A 51 -6.33 -4.12 -2.76
CA VAL A 51 -6.80 -3.52 -1.51
C VAL A 51 -7.26 -2.10 -1.79
N ASP A 52 -8.39 -1.71 -1.19
CA ASP A 52 -8.98 -0.37 -1.34
C ASP A 52 -8.71 0.45 -0.08
N ILE A 53 -7.43 0.75 0.16
CA ILE A 53 -6.97 1.47 1.34
C ILE A 53 -6.10 2.65 0.90
N PRO A 54 -6.28 3.85 1.48
CA PRO A 54 -5.46 5.02 1.18
C PRO A 54 -4.03 4.84 1.72
N LEU A 55 -3.14 4.29 0.90
CA LEU A 55 -1.76 3.99 1.27
C LEU A 55 -0.78 4.92 0.56
N ALA A 56 0.42 5.02 1.14
CA ALA A 56 1.56 5.70 0.53
C ALA A 56 2.12 4.94 -0.70
N TYR A 57 1.73 3.68 -0.85
CA TYR A 57 2.25 2.76 -1.85
C TYR A 57 1.12 2.31 -2.78
N ASN A 58 1.40 2.28 -4.08
CA ASN A 58 0.45 1.77 -5.07
C ASN A 58 0.54 0.25 -5.24
N VAL A 59 1.73 -0.32 -5.04
CA VAL A 59 2.02 -1.76 -5.23
C VAL A 59 3.04 -2.18 -4.19
N ILE A 60 2.86 -3.37 -3.63
CA ILE A 60 3.79 -3.99 -2.68
C ILE A 60 4.25 -5.31 -3.28
N LEU A 61 5.56 -5.46 -3.46
CA LEU A 61 6.15 -6.67 -4.00
C LEU A 61 6.64 -7.54 -2.84
N GLY A 62 5.87 -8.59 -2.54
CA GLY A 62 6.27 -9.58 -1.55
C GLY A 62 7.37 -10.52 -2.06
N ARG A 63 7.82 -11.40 -1.16
CA ARG A 63 8.80 -12.46 -1.48
C ARG A 63 8.41 -13.33 -2.70
N PRO A 64 7.14 -13.73 -2.92
CA PRO A 64 6.79 -14.51 -4.10
C PRO A 64 7.15 -13.82 -5.41
N THR A 65 6.85 -12.52 -5.52
CA THR A 65 7.20 -11.71 -6.69
C THR A 65 8.72 -11.59 -6.83
N LEU A 66 9.43 -11.25 -5.76
CA LEU A 66 10.88 -11.13 -5.80
C LEU A 66 11.56 -12.45 -6.22
N ASN A 67 11.06 -13.58 -5.74
CA ASN A 67 11.56 -14.90 -6.11
C ASN A 67 11.30 -15.22 -7.59
N ALA A 68 10.14 -14.84 -8.15
CA ALA A 68 9.85 -15.00 -9.58
C ALA A 68 10.87 -14.24 -10.47
N PHE A 69 11.31 -13.08 -10.01
CA PHE A 69 12.36 -12.30 -10.68
C PHE A 69 13.79 -12.77 -10.34
N ARG A 70 13.96 -13.68 -9.38
CA ARG A 70 15.26 -14.00 -8.75
C ARG A 70 15.97 -12.71 -8.31
N ALA A 71 15.20 -11.84 -7.66
CA ALA A 71 15.62 -10.50 -7.33
C ALA A 71 16.38 -10.45 -5.99
N ILE A 72 17.36 -9.56 -5.92
CA ILE A 72 18.09 -9.21 -4.71
C ILE A 72 17.94 -7.70 -4.51
N ILE A 73 17.52 -7.30 -3.31
CA ILE A 73 17.32 -5.90 -2.96
C ILE A 73 18.43 -5.46 -1.99
N SER A 74 19.10 -4.36 -2.33
CA SER A 74 19.94 -3.61 -1.41
C SER A 74 19.18 -2.36 -0.98
N THR A 75 18.75 -2.34 0.28
CA THR A 75 18.13 -1.14 0.89
C THR A 75 19.15 -0.02 1.05
N TYR A 76 20.39 -0.35 1.41
CA TYR A 76 21.47 0.63 1.55
C TYR A 76 21.74 1.40 0.26
N HIS A 77 21.79 0.70 -0.88
CA HIS A 77 22.00 1.34 -2.18
C HIS A 77 20.70 1.75 -2.88
N MET A 78 19.54 1.45 -2.30
CA MET A 78 18.22 1.66 -2.91
C MET A 78 18.12 1.06 -4.33
N LYS A 79 18.65 -0.15 -4.48
CA LYS A 79 18.77 -0.87 -5.76
C LYS A 79 18.19 -2.27 -5.66
N MET A 80 17.64 -2.76 -6.75
CA MET A 80 17.18 -4.13 -6.91
C MET A 80 17.79 -4.71 -8.18
N LYS A 81 18.51 -5.83 -8.04
CA LYS A 81 18.99 -6.62 -9.18
C LYS A 81 18.04 -7.78 -9.44
N PHE A 82 17.87 -8.17 -10.70
CA PHE A 82 17.02 -9.30 -11.09
C PHE A 82 17.62 -10.06 -12.26
N LEU A 83 17.37 -11.37 -12.33
CA LEU A 83 17.94 -12.22 -13.37
C LEU A 83 17.10 -12.14 -14.65
N VAL A 84 17.77 -11.89 -15.78
CA VAL A 84 17.20 -11.87 -17.13
C VAL A 84 17.97 -12.87 -18.00
N VAL A 85 17.35 -13.39 -19.06
CA VAL A 85 18.09 -14.19 -20.05
C VAL A 85 19.17 -13.29 -20.66
N GLY A 86 20.43 -13.71 -20.55
CA GLY A 86 21.58 -12.95 -21.06
C GLY A 86 22.19 -11.93 -20.09
N GLY A 87 21.70 -11.81 -18.84
CA GLY A 87 22.37 -10.95 -17.86
C GLY A 87 21.59 -10.66 -16.57
N VAL A 88 22.03 -9.61 -15.87
CA VAL A 88 21.42 -9.13 -14.63
C VAL A 88 20.92 -7.71 -14.86
N GLY A 89 19.61 -7.52 -14.75
CA GLY A 89 18.99 -6.19 -14.76
C GLY A 89 19.13 -5.50 -13.41
N GLU A 90 19.07 -4.16 -13.40
CA GLU A 90 19.16 -3.35 -12.20
C GLU A 90 18.09 -2.25 -12.22
N ALA A 91 17.19 -2.28 -11.26
CA ALA A 91 16.27 -1.20 -10.97
C ALA A 91 16.85 -0.33 -9.84
N GLN A 92 16.92 0.98 -10.05
CA GLN A 92 17.39 1.94 -9.06
C GLN A 92 16.27 2.89 -8.68
N ALA A 93 16.09 3.13 -7.38
CA ALA A 93 15.15 4.13 -6.92
C ALA A 93 15.72 5.54 -7.07
N ASP A 94 14.86 6.49 -7.41
CA ASP A 94 15.18 7.92 -7.33
C ASP A 94 15.07 8.36 -5.86
N ALA A 95 16.21 8.69 -5.25
CA ALA A 95 16.29 9.10 -3.86
C ALA A 95 15.47 10.37 -3.55
N LEU A 96 15.45 11.33 -4.48
CA LEU A 96 14.75 12.60 -4.29
C LEU A 96 13.25 12.39 -4.36
N GLN A 97 12.78 11.62 -5.34
CA GLN A 97 11.37 11.26 -5.44
C GLN A 97 10.92 10.39 -4.27
N THR A 98 11.74 9.42 -3.85
CA THR A 98 11.47 8.58 -2.68
C THR A 98 11.30 9.41 -1.41
N ARG A 99 12.20 10.37 -1.18
CA ARG A 99 12.12 11.28 -0.03
C ARG A 99 10.85 12.14 -0.07
N LYS A 100 10.48 12.68 -1.23
CA LYS A 100 9.24 13.44 -1.41
C LYS A 100 8.02 12.59 -1.08
N CYS A 101 7.92 11.38 -1.63
CA CYS A 101 6.83 10.45 -1.36
C CYS A 101 6.73 10.11 0.14
N TYR A 102 7.86 9.88 0.81
CA TYR A 102 7.89 9.59 2.25
C TYR A 102 7.35 10.75 3.10
N VAL A 103 7.79 11.99 2.81
CA VAL A 103 7.32 13.17 3.54
C VAL A 103 5.81 13.37 3.33
N GLU A 104 5.33 13.23 2.10
CA GLU A 104 3.91 13.37 1.78
C GLU A 104 3.06 12.27 2.42
N ALA A 105 3.56 11.03 2.48
CA ALA A 105 2.92 9.93 3.20
C ALA A 105 2.73 10.25 4.69
N ILE A 106 3.76 10.78 5.36
CA ILE A 106 3.69 11.18 6.77
C ILE A 106 2.68 12.31 6.97
N LYS A 107 2.68 13.34 6.11
CA LYS A 107 1.71 14.44 6.22
C LYS A 107 0.28 13.93 6.11
N ARG A 108 0.02 13.02 5.16
CA ARG A 108 -1.29 12.37 4.99
C ARG A 108 -1.65 11.50 6.20
N GLY A 109 -0.68 10.83 6.83
CA GLY A 109 -0.88 10.10 8.08
C GLY A 109 -1.26 11.02 9.25
N LYS A 110 -0.54 12.14 9.43
CA LYS A 110 -0.83 13.12 10.49
C LYS A 110 -2.19 13.80 10.33
N LYS A 111 -2.56 14.17 9.10
CA LYS A 111 -3.89 14.72 8.81
C LYS A 111 -4.99 13.75 9.22
N ARG A 112 -4.81 12.44 8.99
CA ARG A 112 -5.78 11.41 9.38
C ARG A 112 -5.98 11.31 10.89
N ILE A 113 -4.90 11.34 11.68
CA ILE A 113 -5.00 11.36 13.15
C ILE A 113 -5.82 12.59 13.60
N LEU A 114 -5.62 13.75 12.96
CA LEU A 114 -6.38 14.97 13.28
C LEU A 114 -7.85 14.90 12.83
N ASP A 115 -8.13 14.31 11.68
CA ASP A 115 -9.50 14.12 11.15
C ASP A 115 -10.29 13.08 11.99
N GLU A 116 -9.63 12.04 12.50
CA GLU A 116 -10.22 11.04 13.42
C GLU A 116 -10.52 11.65 14.82
N VAL A 117 -9.58 12.43 15.38
CA VAL A 117 -9.76 13.10 16.68
C VAL A 117 -10.86 14.19 16.62
N SER A 118 -11.00 14.89 15.50
CA SER A 118 -12.08 15.88 15.31
C SER A 118 -13.45 15.27 15.03
N GLY A 119 -13.51 14.02 14.55
CA GLY A 119 -14.74 13.25 14.38
C GLY A 119 -15.34 12.75 15.70
N GLU A 120 -14.50 12.43 16.70
CA GLU A 120 -14.95 11.94 18.01
C GLU A 120 -15.51 13.05 18.91
N GLU A 121 -14.98 14.28 18.85
CA GLU A 121 -15.45 15.41 19.68
C GLU A 121 -16.92 15.82 19.40
N ASN A 122 -17.44 15.54 18.20
CA ASN A 122 -18.80 15.96 17.81
C ASN A 122 -19.90 14.96 18.22
N SER A 123 -19.53 13.80 18.76
CA SER A 123 -20.48 12.79 19.27
C SER A 123 -20.86 13.01 20.75
N ASN A 124 -20.07 13.79 21.49
CA ASN A 124 -20.24 13.96 22.95
C ASN A 124 -21.00 15.24 23.37
N LYS A 125 -21.76 15.85 22.46
CA LYS A 125 -22.61 17.05 22.73
C LYS A 125 -24.09 16.86 22.37
N ARG A 126 -24.69 15.72 22.71
CA ARG A 126 -26.15 15.57 22.78
C ARG A 126 -26.53 14.79 24.03
N GLY A 127 -26.72 15.53 25.14
CA GLY A 127 -27.16 14.94 26.40
C GLY A 127 -26.91 15.81 27.63
N LYS A 128 -27.34 17.08 27.62
CA LYS A 128 -27.52 17.85 28.86
C LYS A 128 -28.78 18.71 28.75
N ASP A 129 -29.94 18.06 28.82
CA ASP A 129 -31.17 18.72 29.21
C ASP A 129 -31.52 18.34 30.66
N SER A 130 -31.50 19.40 31.50
CA SER A 130 -32.20 19.61 32.76
C SER A 130 -32.27 18.49 33.80
N MET A 131 -31.48 18.63 34.89
CA MET A 131 -31.83 18.02 36.17
C MET A 131 -32.99 18.80 36.84
N PRO A 132 -33.97 18.14 37.47
CA PRO A 132 -35.00 18.83 38.26
C PRO A 132 -34.42 19.31 39.60
N LYS A 133 -34.72 20.56 39.97
CA LYS A 133 -34.32 21.16 41.26
C LYS A 133 -35.10 20.52 42.41
N PRO A 134 -34.45 20.18 43.54
CA PRO A 134 -35.16 19.74 44.74
C PRO A 134 -35.90 20.91 45.39
N LYS A 135 -37.13 20.65 45.84
CA LYS A 135 -37.92 21.56 46.67
C LYS A 135 -37.56 21.33 48.14
N LEU A 136 -37.17 22.40 48.83
CA LEU A 136 -37.41 22.66 50.25
C LEU A 136 -37.48 24.17 50.42
#